data_AF-A0A7M2QWI7-F1
#
_entry.id   AF-A0A7M2QWI7-F1
#
_cell.length_a   1.000
_cell.length_b   1.000
_cell.length_c   1.000
_cell.angle_alpha   90.00
_cell.angle_beta   90.00
_cell.angle_gamma   90.00
#
_symmetry.space_group_name_H-M   'P 1'
#
loop_
_entity.id
_entity.type
_entity.pdbx_description
1 polymer ?
#
loop_
_entity_poly.entity_id
_entity_poly.type
_entity_poly.pdbx_seq_one_letter_code
_entity_poly.pdbx_strand_id
1 'polypeptide(L)'
;MERKGDYPNQSISLPIHIENQSNSQFYGTLSLSNGIELPCVIFVTRIETESDWLDIAIPQASFEKIFPYKYPLTYELNPWLNKIDEIYTRLAETIFANSPFDLAMIGEEITGYTNQEEITVKIVKNFTCILPNHLQRQLGLEGEGKELSNKLRMFEQTYSE
;
A
#
# COMPACT_ATOMS: atom_id res chain seq x y z
N MET A 1 22.80 -4.47 17.36
CA MET A 1 22.93 -4.25 15.91
C MET A 1 22.43 -5.49 15.20
N GLU A 2 21.11 -5.61 15.10
CA GLU A 2 20.48 -6.66 14.30
C GLU A 2 20.56 -6.25 12.82
N ARG A 3 20.91 -7.19 11.96
CA ARG A 3 21.09 -6.95 10.52
C ARG A 3 19.71 -6.73 9.90
N LYS A 4 19.60 -5.71 9.03
CA LYS A 4 18.48 -5.57 8.07
C LYS A 4 18.13 -6.96 7.52
N GLY A 5 16.94 -7.45 7.85
CA GLY A 5 16.51 -8.80 7.52
C GLY A 5 16.51 -9.03 6.01
N ASP A 6 17.05 -10.17 5.59
CA ASP A 6 16.74 -11.07 4.45
C ASP A 6 16.17 -10.54 3.13
N TYR A 7 16.22 -9.24 2.83
CA TYR A 7 15.86 -8.73 1.52
C TYR A 7 17.07 -8.73 0.60
N PRO A 8 16.92 -9.14 -0.68
CA PRO A 8 18.01 -9.07 -1.63
C PRO A 8 18.53 -7.63 -1.66
N ASN A 9 19.83 -7.46 -1.37
CA ASN A 9 20.54 -6.17 -1.37
C ASN A 9 20.62 -5.50 -2.76
N GLN A 10 19.88 -6.00 -3.74
CA GLN A 10 19.81 -5.44 -5.08
C GLN A 10 18.66 -4.43 -5.11
N SER A 11 19.00 -3.14 -4.98
CA SER A 11 18.03 -2.10 -5.28
C SER A 11 17.67 -2.18 -6.76
N ILE A 12 16.37 -2.15 -7.05
CA ILE A 12 15.92 -1.94 -8.41
C ILE A 12 16.20 -0.49 -8.75
N SER A 13 17.06 -0.26 -9.76
CA SER A 13 17.21 1.08 -10.32
C SER A 13 15.97 1.38 -11.15
N LEU A 14 15.23 2.41 -10.75
CA LEU A 14 14.18 2.95 -11.60
C LEU A 14 14.81 3.54 -12.87
N PRO A 15 14.10 3.53 -14.02
CA PRO A 15 14.55 4.19 -15.25
C PRO A 15 14.45 5.73 -15.17
N ILE A 16 14.25 6.26 -13.97
CA ILE A 16 14.10 7.67 -13.65
C ILE A 16 15.02 7.99 -12.48
N HIS A 17 15.61 9.19 -12.53
CA HIS A 17 16.36 9.70 -11.39
C HIS A 17 15.37 10.36 -10.42
N ILE A 18 15.41 9.98 -9.15
CA ILE A 18 14.64 10.60 -8.08
C ILE A 18 15.63 11.21 -7.10
N GLU A 19 15.60 12.53 -7.00
CA GLU A 19 16.49 13.30 -6.13
C GLU A 19 16.28 12.91 -4.66
N ASN A 20 17.33 12.99 -3.85
CA ASN A 20 17.19 12.86 -2.39
C ASN A 20 16.37 14.04 -1.85
N GLN A 21 15.60 13.82 -0.77
CA GLN A 21 14.77 14.87 -0.16
C GLN A 21 13.79 15.50 -1.17
N SER A 22 13.09 14.66 -1.93
CA SER A 22 12.19 15.10 -2.99
C SER A 22 10.82 14.43 -2.93
N ASN A 23 9.83 15.07 -3.54
CA ASN A 23 8.54 14.47 -3.84
C ASN A 23 8.32 14.58 -5.35
N SER A 24 8.40 13.45 -6.04
CA SER A 24 8.24 13.34 -7.49
C SER A 24 6.85 12.85 -7.83
N GLN A 25 6.16 13.57 -8.72
CA GLN A 25 4.81 13.22 -9.16
C GLN A 25 4.84 12.62 -10.57
N PHE A 26 4.12 11.50 -10.74
CA PHE A 26 3.91 10.81 -12.01
C PHE A 26 2.42 10.58 -12.24
N TYR A 27 2.05 10.35 -13.50
CA TYR A 27 0.69 9.99 -13.89
C TYR A 27 0.69 8.60 -14.50
N GLY A 28 -0.25 7.78 -14.05
CA GLY A 28 -0.38 6.39 -14.47
C GLY A 28 -1.82 6.01 -14.78
N THR A 29 -2.01 4.74 -15.07
CA THR A 29 -3.32 4.14 -15.28
C THR A 29 -3.36 2.79 -14.59
N LEU A 30 -4.42 2.55 -13.83
CA LEU A 30 -4.71 1.29 -13.18
C LEU A 30 -5.78 0.55 -13.98
N SER A 31 -5.48 -0.69 -14.35
CA SER A 31 -6.42 -1.56 -15.06
C SER A 31 -7.12 -2.48 -14.07
N LEU A 32 -8.44 -2.36 -13.98
CA LEU A 32 -9.31 -3.27 -13.26
C LEU A 32 -9.43 -4.62 -13.99
N SER A 33 -9.74 -5.67 -13.24
CA SER A 33 -9.94 -7.03 -13.77
C SER A 33 -11.07 -7.14 -14.81
N ASN A 34 -12.00 -6.18 -14.83
CA ASN A 34 -13.08 -6.09 -15.80
C ASN A 34 -12.74 -5.21 -17.02
N GLY A 35 -11.47 -4.79 -17.18
CA GLY A 35 -11.01 -3.98 -18.30
C GLY A 35 -11.27 -2.48 -18.17
N ILE A 36 -11.82 -2.01 -17.05
CA ILE A 36 -11.93 -0.57 -16.78
C ILE A 36 -10.53 -0.02 -16.49
N GLU A 37 -10.24 1.15 -17.04
CA GLU A 37 -9.00 1.89 -16.79
C GLU A 37 -9.30 3.14 -15.96
N LEU A 38 -8.55 3.32 -14.87
CA LEU A 38 -8.64 4.47 -13.98
C LEU A 38 -7.33 5.26 -14.04
N PRO A 39 -7.36 6.57 -14.33
CA PRO A 39 -6.16 7.38 -14.20
C PRO A 39 -5.77 7.41 -12.72
N CYS A 40 -4.47 7.39 -12.45
CA CYS A 40 -3.94 7.57 -11.10
C CYS A 40 -2.79 8.56 -11.10
N VAL A 41 -2.60 9.19 -9.95
CA VAL A 41 -1.39 9.94 -9.63
C VAL A 41 -0.52 9.05 -8.75
N ILE A 42 0.76 9.02 -9.06
CA ILE A 42 1.77 8.28 -8.30
C ILE A 42 2.72 9.31 -7.73
N PHE A 43 2.87 9.35 -6.41
CA PHE A 43 3.89 10.14 -5.74
C PHE A 43 5.01 9.24 -5.27
N VAL A 44 6.24 9.67 -5.49
CA VAL A 44 7.42 9.04 -4.91
C VAL A 44 8.09 10.06 -4.03
N THR A 45 8.00 9.85 -2.72
CA THR A 45 8.62 10.72 -1.72
C THR A 45 9.87 10.04 -1.19
N ARG A 46 11.02 10.68 -1.35
CA ARG A 46 12.29 10.20 -0.81
C ARG A 46 12.74 11.11 0.31
N ILE A 47 12.78 10.59 1.53
CA ILE A 47 13.33 11.25 2.70
C ILE A 47 14.65 10.58 3.04
N GLU A 48 15.75 11.29 2.80
CA GLU A 48 17.09 10.76 3.00
C GLU A 48 17.28 10.30 4.44
N THR A 49 17.90 9.12 4.62
CA THR A 49 18.11 8.41 5.90
C THR A 49 16.86 7.88 6.61
N GLU A 50 15.66 8.18 6.12
CA GLU A 50 14.41 7.78 6.74
C GLU A 50 13.67 6.74 5.89
N SER A 51 13.18 7.16 4.71
CA SER A 51 12.07 6.47 4.07
C SER A 51 11.91 6.80 2.58
N ASP A 52 11.54 5.80 1.78
CA ASP A 52 11.03 5.98 0.43
C ASP A 52 9.54 5.58 0.45
N TRP A 53 8.65 6.51 0.11
CA TRP A 53 7.22 6.31 0.03
C TRP A 53 6.77 6.26 -1.42
N LEU A 54 5.83 5.35 -1.69
CA LEU A 54 5.13 5.28 -2.95
C LEU A 54 3.64 5.42 -2.65
N ASP A 55 3.08 6.57 -3.03
CA ASP A 55 1.66 6.86 -2.83
C ASP A 55 0.91 6.78 -4.16
N ILE A 56 -0.21 6.06 -4.19
CA ILE A 56 -0.99 5.88 -5.42
C ILE A 56 -2.43 6.30 -5.14
N ALA A 57 -2.88 7.33 -5.85
CA ALA A 57 -4.19 7.96 -5.66
C ALA A 57 -4.97 8.00 -6.97
N ILE A 58 -6.26 7.63 -6.92
CA ILE A 58 -7.18 7.75 -8.05
C ILE A 58 -8.02 9.02 -7.85
N PRO A 59 -8.09 9.94 -8.84
CA PRO A 59 -8.93 11.12 -8.71
C PRO A 59 -10.40 10.72 -8.54
N GLN A 60 -11.07 11.29 -7.53
CA GLN A 60 -12.47 11.02 -7.22
C GLN A 60 -13.41 11.14 -8.43
N ALA A 61 -13.19 12.17 -9.27
CA ALA A 61 -13.98 12.39 -10.48
C ALA A 61 -13.91 11.23 -11.49
N SER A 62 -12.89 10.37 -11.40
CA SER A 62 -12.79 9.15 -12.20
C SER A 62 -13.80 8.11 -11.72
N PHE A 63 -13.97 7.97 -10.40
CA PHE A 63 -14.96 7.06 -9.84
C PHE A 63 -16.39 7.49 -10.19
N GLU A 64 -16.69 8.79 -10.08
CA GLU A 64 -18.00 9.35 -10.41
C GLU A 64 -18.46 9.06 -11.84
N LYS A 65 -17.53 8.96 -12.79
CA LYS A 65 -17.83 8.68 -14.21
C LYS A 65 -18.13 7.21 -14.50
N ILE A 66 -17.62 6.31 -13.66
CA ILE A 66 -17.52 4.88 -13.97
C ILE A 66 -18.44 4.05 -13.07
N PHE A 67 -18.59 4.46 -11.82
CA PHE A 67 -19.31 3.71 -10.80
C PHE A 67 -20.57 4.46 -10.33
N PRO A 68 -21.56 3.74 -9.77
CA PRO A 68 -22.65 4.35 -9.03
C PRO A 68 -22.10 4.94 -7.72
N TYR A 69 -21.53 6.14 -7.84
CA TYR A 69 -20.79 6.84 -6.80
C TYR A 69 -21.73 7.55 -5.81
N LYS A 70 -21.41 7.45 -4.52
CA LYS A 70 -22.06 8.17 -3.42
C LYS A 70 -21.00 8.72 -2.47
N TYR A 71 -21.19 9.94 -1.99
CA TYR A 71 -20.32 10.54 -0.99
C TYR A 71 -21.01 10.55 0.39
N PRO A 72 -20.28 10.35 1.52
CA PRO A 72 -18.84 10.03 1.61
C PRO A 72 -18.51 8.66 1.03
N LEU A 73 -17.24 8.46 0.65
CA LEU A 73 -16.76 7.25 -0.01
C LEU A 73 -16.59 6.11 1.01
N THR A 74 -17.71 5.53 1.44
CA THR A 74 -17.71 4.39 2.37
C THR A 74 -18.03 3.08 1.66
N TYR A 75 -17.56 1.95 2.20
CA TYR A 75 -17.86 0.62 1.66
C TYR A 75 -19.35 0.30 1.64
N GLU A 76 -20.12 0.79 2.62
CA GLU A 76 -21.57 0.64 2.67
C GLU A 76 -22.26 1.35 1.51
N LEU A 77 -21.88 2.61 1.26
CA LEU A 77 -22.47 3.42 0.19
C LEU A 77 -21.93 3.04 -1.20
N ASN A 78 -20.72 2.50 -1.26
CA ASN A 78 -19.97 2.21 -2.48
C ASN A 78 -19.32 0.81 -2.41
N PRO A 79 -20.08 -0.29 -2.49
CA PRO A 79 -19.52 -1.65 -2.38
C PRO A 79 -18.51 -2.00 -3.48
N TRP A 80 -18.44 -1.21 -4.55
CA TRP A 80 -17.45 -1.35 -5.61
C TRP A 80 -16.02 -0.98 -5.16
N LEU A 81 -15.84 -0.31 -4.01
CA LEU A 81 -14.53 -0.03 -3.43
C LEU A 81 -13.73 -1.30 -3.14
N ASN A 82 -14.39 -2.41 -2.79
CA ASN A 82 -13.73 -3.70 -2.61
C ASN A 82 -12.93 -4.14 -3.86
N LYS A 83 -13.38 -3.75 -5.06
CA LYS A 83 -12.65 -4.04 -6.31
C LYS A 83 -11.41 -3.17 -6.48
N ILE A 84 -11.43 -1.96 -5.92
CA ILE A 84 -10.28 -1.07 -5.87
C ILE A 84 -9.23 -1.67 -4.91
N ASP A 85 -9.66 -2.10 -3.73
CA ASP A 85 -8.78 -2.76 -2.74
C ASP A 85 -8.13 -4.04 -3.29
N GLU A 86 -8.85 -4.83 -4.09
CA GLU A 86 -8.29 -6.00 -4.77
C GLU A 86 -7.13 -5.62 -5.71
N ILE A 87 -7.23 -4.51 -6.44
CA ILE A 87 -6.13 -4.02 -7.27
C ILE A 87 -4.99 -3.55 -6.40
N TYR A 88 -5.29 -2.75 -5.39
CA TYR A 88 -4.29 -2.19 -4.50
C TYR A 88 -3.50 -3.29 -3.78
N THR A 89 -4.18 -4.37 -3.38
CA THR A 89 -3.55 -5.57 -2.83
C THR A 89 -2.61 -6.23 -3.82
N ARG A 90 -3.05 -6.46 -5.07
CA ARG A 90 -2.20 -7.05 -6.12
C ARG A 90 -1.00 -6.16 -6.47
N LEU A 91 -1.21 -4.85 -6.45
CA LEU A 91 -0.17 -3.86 -6.70
C LEU A 91 0.87 -3.89 -5.58
N ALA A 92 0.44 -3.94 -4.32
CA ALA A 92 1.34 -4.12 -3.18
C ALA A 92 2.11 -5.46 -3.27
N GLU A 93 1.46 -6.58 -3.60
CA GLU A 93 2.14 -7.86 -3.83
C GLU A 93 3.20 -7.76 -4.94
N THR A 94 2.88 -7.05 -6.04
CA THR A 94 3.78 -6.83 -7.17
C THR A 94 4.96 -5.95 -6.80
N ILE A 95 4.73 -4.85 -6.08
CA ILE A 95 5.77 -3.96 -5.58
C ILE A 95 6.67 -4.76 -4.65
N PHE A 96 6.13 -5.45 -3.65
CA PHE A 96 6.92 -6.20 -2.68
C PHE A 96 7.82 -7.26 -3.34
N ALA A 97 7.32 -7.97 -4.35
CA ALA A 97 8.09 -8.97 -5.08
C ALA A 97 9.33 -8.38 -5.79
N ASN A 98 9.30 -7.10 -6.13
CA ASN A 98 10.36 -6.40 -6.86
C ASN A 98 11.21 -5.52 -5.92
N SER A 99 10.56 -4.76 -5.06
CA SER A 99 11.15 -3.84 -4.08
C SER A 99 10.42 -4.03 -2.75
N PRO A 100 10.91 -4.93 -1.87
CA PRO A 100 10.29 -5.19 -0.59
C PRO A 100 10.14 -3.92 0.25
N PHE A 101 8.94 -3.69 0.76
CA PHE A 101 8.60 -2.60 1.67
C PHE A 101 8.42 -3.11 3.10
N ASP A 102 8.38 -2.19 4.05
CA ASP A 102 8.17 -2.50 5.47
C ASP A 102 6.70 -2.49 5.87
N LEU A 103 5.89 -1.63 5.23
CA LEU A 103 4.44 -1.58 5.36
C LEU A 103 3.82 -1.13 4.05
N ALA A 104 2.64 -1.67 3.72
CA ALA A 104 1.71 -1.03 2.80
C ALA A 104 0.38 -0.79 3.52
N MET A 105 -0.14 0.43 3.46
CA MET A 105 -1.48 0.80 3.89
C MET A 105 -2.38 0.82 2.66
N ILE A 106 -3.60 0.33 2.79
CA ILE A 106 -4.58 0.25 1.70
C ILE A 106 -5.87 0.94 2.16
N GLY A 107 -6.40 1.83 1.31
CA GLY A 107 -7.66 2.53 1.49
C GLY A 107 -7.97 3.37 0.25
N GLU A 108 -8.54 4.57 0.40
CA GLU A 108 -8.73 5.50 -0.73
C GLU A 108 -7.40 5.82 -1.47
N GLU A 109 -6.29 5.67 -0.75
CA GLU A 109 -4.91 5.71 -1.22
C GLU A 109 -4.16 4.44 -0.77
N ILE A 110 -3.09 4.10 -1.50
CA ILE A 110 -2.04 3.21 -0.98
C ILE A 110 -0.89 4.11 -0.53
N THR A 111 -0.39 3.92 0.68
CA THR A 111 0.80 4.61 1.21
C THR A 111 1.69 3.61 1.95
N GLY A 112 3.02 3.77 1.90
CA GLY A 112 3.96 2.76 2.43
C GLY A 112 4.85 3.26 3.56
N TYR A 113 4.64 2.82 4.80
CA TYR A 113 5.39 3.27 5.99
C TYR A 113 6.71 2.51 6.16
N THR A 114 7.86 3.18 6.16
CA THR A 114 9.15 2.48 6.23
C THR A 114 9.82 2.50 7.61
N ASN A 115 9.33 3.27 8.59
CA ASN A 115 9.95 3.24 9.92
C ASN A 115 9.40 2.09 10.77
N GLN A 116 9.99 0.91 10.62
CA GLN A 116 9.60 -0.30 11.37
C GLN A 116 9.56 -0.10 12.90
N GLU A 117 10.36 0.83 13.47
CA GLU A 117 10.42 1.07 14.91
C GLU A 117 9.17 1.76 15.46
N GLU A 118 8.43 2.46 14.60
CA GLU A 118 7.21 3.19 14.98
C GLU A 118 5.93 2.39 14.69
N ILE A 119 6.02 1.27 13.95
CA ILE A 119 4.85 0.44 13.66
C ILE A 119 4.45 -0.35 14.92
N THR A 120 3.26 -0.06 15.44
CA THR A 120 2.69 -0.74 16.61
C THR A 120 1.44 -1.51 16.25
N VAL A 121 1.07 -2.50 17.08
CA VAL A 121 -0.21 -3.23 16.95
C VAL A 121 -1.41 -2.27 16.93
N LYS A 122 -1.33 -1.14 17.64
CA LYS A 122 -2.37 -0.11 17.62
C LYS A 122 -2.54 0.53 16.24
N ILE A 123 -1.43 0.80 15.53
CA ILE A 123 -1.47 1.33 14.16
C ILE A 123 -2.07 0.30 13.21
N VAL A 124 -1.66 -0.97 13.33
CA VAL A 124 -2.19 -2.08 12.51
C VAL A 124 -3.71 -2.24 12.67
N LYS A 125 -4.26 -1.97 13.85
CA LYS A 125 -5.72 -2.05 14.09
C LYS A 125 -6.50 -0.85 13.57
N ASN A 126 -5.84 0.28 13.34
CA ASN A 126 -6.48 1.54 12.97
C ASN A 126 -6.68 1.70 11.45
N PHE A 127 -6.00 0.92 10.62
CA PHE A 127 -6.06 1.03 9.16
C PHE A 127 -6.04 -0.36 8.54
N THR A 128 -6.55 -0.48 7.32
CA THR A 128 -6.31 -1.68 6.52
C THR A 128 -4.86 -1.66 6.02
N CYS A 129 -4.08 -2.68 6.34
CA CYS A 129 -2.66 -2.72 5.98
C CYS A 129 -2.19 -4.14 5.63
N ILE A 130 -1.08 -4.21 4.90
CA ILE A 130 -0.38 -5.42 4.52
C ILE A 130 0.99 -5.42 5.19
N LEU A 131 1.25 -6.45 5.99
CA LEU A 131 2.50 -6.61 6.71
C LEU A 131 3.38 -7.70 6.08
N PRO A 132 4.68 -7.47 5.95
CA PRO A 132 5.65 -8.52 5.65
C PRO A 132 5.90 -9.46 6.84
N ASN A 133 6.37 -10.67 6.54
CA ASN A 133 6.53 -11.76 7.52
C ASN A 133 7.44 -11.40 8.70
N HIS A 134 8.49 -10.59 8.50
CA HIS A 134 9.36 -10.18 9.61
C HIS A 134 8.63 -9.27 10.60
N LEU A 135 7.78 -8.37 10.11
CA LEU A 135 7.03 -7.45 10.96
C LEU A 135 5.86 -8.15 11.66
N GLN A 136 5.22 -9.13 11.00
CA GLN A 136 4.25 -10.03 11.63
C GLN A 136 4.86 -10.72 12.87
N ARG A 137 6.10 -11.26 12.74
CA ARG A 137 6.86 -11.88 13.84
C ARG A 137 7.16 -10.90 14.96
N GLN A 138 7.70 -9.74 14.61
CA GLN A 138 8.07 -8.71 15.57
C GLN A 138 6.87 -8.25 16.41
N LEU A 139 5.69 -8.16 15.80
CA LEU A 139 4.45 -7.72 16.45
C LEU A 139 3.67 -8.87 17.10
N GLY A 140 4.10 -10.13 16.93
CA GLY A 140 3.38 -11.29 17.45
C GLY A 140 2.03 -11.56 16.77
N LEU A 141 1.88 -11.13 15.51
CA LEU A 141 0.65 -11.25 14.71
C LEU A 141 0.70 -12.42 13.70
N GLU A 142 1.67 -13.32 13.85
CA GLU A 142 1.77 -14.51 13.00
C GLU A 142 0.49 -15.37 13.11
N GLY A 143 -0.13 -15.66 11.97
CA GLY A 143 -1.36 -16.45 11.91
C GLY A 143 -2.65 -15.62 11.97
N GLU A 144 -2.58 -14.34 12.30
CA GLU A 144 -3.73 -13.42 12.27
C GLU A 144 -3.92 -12.78 10.88
N GLY A 145 -5.12 -12.29 10.57
CA GLY A 145 -5.42 -11.68 9.28
C GLY A 145 -5.47 -12.66 8.09
N LYS A 146 -5.62 -12.12 6.89
CA LYS A 146 -5.73 -12.90 5.64
C LYS A 146 -4.36 -13.10 5.02
N GLU A 147 -4.00 -14.35 4.73
CA GLU A 147 -2.75 -14.69 4.04
C GLU A 147 -2.80 -14.28 2.56
N LEU A 148 -1.71 -13.66 2.09
CA LEU A 148 -1.47 -13.23 0.73
C LEU A 148 -0.20 -13.87 0.16
N SER A 149 0.13 -13.59 -1.09
CA SER A 149 1.37 -14.06 -1.72
C SER A 149 2.60 -13.55 -0.99
N ASN A 150 3.76 -14.20 -1.19
CA ASN A 150 5.03 -13.82 -0.57
C ASN A 150 5.02 -13.79 0.98
N LYS A 151 4.11 -14.56 1.60
CA LYS A 151 3.90 -14.60 3.07
C LYS A 151 3.50 -13.24 3.66
N LEU A 152 2.94 -12.37 2.82
CA LEU A 152 2.30 -11.14 3.27
C LEU A 152 0.99 -11.49 3.99
N ARG A 153 0.57 -10.65 4.93
CA ARG A 153 -0.73 -10.77 5.60
C ARG A 153 -1.46 -9.45 5.61
N MET A 154 -2.73 -9.48 5.22
CA MET A 154 -3.63 -8.33 5.25
C MET A 154 -4.40 -8.31 6.57
N PHE A 155 -4.40 -7.15 7.21
CA PHE A 155 -5.18 -6.84 8.41
C PHE A 155 -6.18 -5.77 8.01
N GLU A 156 -7.45 -6.03 8.26
CA GLU A 156 -8.52 -5.07 8.00
C GLU A 156 -8.69 -4.18 9.23
N GLN A 157 -9.01 -2.90 8.99
CA GLN A 157 -9.36 -1.99 10.08
C GLN A 157 -10.54 -2.58 10.88
N THR A 158 -10.34 -2.77 12.17
CA THR A 158 -11.43 -3.11 13.10
C THR A 158 -11.85 -1.85 13.84
N TYR A 159 -13.08 -1.40 13.62
CA TYR A 159 -13.68 -0.39 14.50
C TYR A 159 -13.86 -1.01 15.89
N SER A 160 -13.02 -0.62 16.83
CA SER A 160 -13.30 -0.85 18.24
C SER A 160 -14.46 0.05 18.66
N GLU A 161 -15.57 -0.56 19.08
CA GLU A 161 -16.69 0.10 19.76
C GLU A 161 -16.24 0.85 21.03
#